data_AF-A0A925E7W0-F1
#
_entry.id   AF-A0A925E7W0-F1
#
_cell.length_a   1.000
_cell.length_b   1.000
_cell.length_c   1.000
_cell.angle_alpha   90.00
_cell.angle_beta   90.00
_cell.angle_gamma   90.00
#
_symmetry.space_group_name_H-M   'P 1'
#
loop_
_entity.id
_entity.type
_entity.pdbx_description
1 polymer ?
#
loop_
_entity_poly.entity_id
_entity_poly.type
_entity_poly.pdbx_seq_one_letter_code
_entity_poly.pdbx_strand_id
1 'polypeptide(L)' 'MSQVISFNDFFAKVKTQFAANGLDVPEDIESIELAHMECIEEDAVVDEFIQRMIAEHKGSVD' A
#
# COMPACT_ATOMS: atom_id res chain seq x y z
N MET A 1 13.17 15.74 -2.71
CA MET A 1 11.76 16.14 -2.59
C MET A 1 10.97 14.89 -2.88
N SER A 2 10.52 14.19 -1.84
CA SER A 2 9.68 13.02 -2.01
C SER A 2 8.35 13.50 -2.53
N GLN A 3 7.99 13.03 -3.73
CA GLN A 3 6.72 13.39 -4.35
C GLN A 3 5.62 12.85 -3.45
N VAL A 4 4.91 13.75 -2.78
CA VAL A 4 3.72 13.40 -2.00
C VAL A 4 2.72 12.79 -2.97
N ILE A 5 2.61 11.46 -2.97
CA ILE A 5 1.61 10.75 -3.76
C ILE A 5 0.23 11.07 -3.18
N SER A 6 -0.77 11.28 -4.02
CA SER A 6 -2.15 11.43 -3.54
C SER A 6 -2.71 10.09 -3.10
N PHE A 7 -3.61 10.07 -2.12
CA PHE A 7 -4.27 8.84 -1.66
C PHE A 7 -4.87 8.03 -2.81
N ASN A 8 -5.55 8.68 -3.77
CA ASN A 8 -6.10 7.99 -4.94
C ASN A 8 -5.05 7.28 -5.80
N ASP A 9 -3.86 7.88 -5.95
CA ASP A 9 -2.78 7.30 -6.76
C ASP A 9 -2.08 6.16 -6.00
N PHE A 10 -1.90 6.33 -4.69
CA PHE A 10 -1.44 5.29 -3.78
C PHE A 10 -2.40 4.09 -3.78
N PHE A 11 -3.70 4.33 -3.58
CA PHE A 11 -4.74 3.32 -3.61
C PHE A 11 -4.78 2.60 -4.96
N ALA A 12 -4.70 3.32 -6.08
CA ALA A 12 -4.64 2.70 -7.41
C ALA A 12 -3.41 1.78 -7.58
N LYS A 13 -2.24 2.18 -7.07
CA LYS A 13 -1.03 1.35 -7.07
C LYS A 13 -1.20 0.11 -6.17
N VAL A 14 -1.71 0.27 -4.95
CA VAL A 14 -2.02 -0.85 -4.04
C VAL A 14 -2.94 -1.83 -4.76
N LYS A 15 -4.03 -1.33 -5.35
CA LYS A 15 -4.98 -2.14 -6.12
C LYS A 15 -4.32 -2.97 -7.21
N THR A 16 -3.46 -2.30 -7.99
CA THR A 16 -2.76 -2.91 -9.12
C THR A 16 -1.77 -3.97 -8.64
N GLN A 17 -0.96 -3.66 -7.61
CA GLN A 17 0.08 -4.54 -7.10
C GLN A 17 -0.49 -5.75 -6.33
N PHE A 18 -1.57 -5.56 -5.55
CA PHE A 18 -2.27 -6.64 -4.87
C PHE A 18 -2.91 -7.60 -5.88
N ALA A 19 -3.64 -7.06 -6.86
CA ALA A 19 -4.24 -7.88 -7.92
C ALA A 19 -3.18 -8.63 -8.74
N ALA A 20 -2.04 -8.00 -9.06
CA ALA A 20 -0.92 -8.65 -9.74
C ALA A 20 -0.31 -9.80 -8.91
N ASN A 21 -0.46 -9.75 -7.58
CA ASN A 21 0.01 -10.77 -6.65
C ASN A 21 -1.04 -11.85 -6.33
N GLY A 22 -2.24 -11.77 -6.94
CA GLY A 22 -3.37 -12.65 -6.66
C GLY A 22 -3.99 -12.43 -5.28
N LEU A 23 -3.76 -11.25 -4.68
CA LEU A 23 -4.37 -10.85 -3.41
C LEU A 23 -5.61 -10.02 -3.66
N ASP A 24 -6.59 -10.18 -2.79
CA ASP A 24 -7.72 -9.27 -2.75
C ASP A 24 -7.28 -7.93 -2.17
N VAL A 25 -7.86 -6.87 -2.70
CA VAL A 25 -7.55 -5.51 -2.25
C VAL A 25 -8.18 -5.35 -0.87
N PRO A 26 -7.51 -4.72 0.11
CA PRO A 26 -8.15 -4.47 1.39
C PRO A 26 -9.46 -3.70 1.16
N GLU A 27 -10.59 -4.27 1.58
CA GLU A 27 -11.91 -3.61 1.53
C GLU A 27 -11.96 -2.42 2.48
N ASP A 28 -11.08 -2.44 3.49
CA ASP A 28 -10.96 -1.42 4.51
C ASP A 28 -10.14 -0.22 3.98
N ILE A 29 -10.87 0.78 3.50
CA ILE A 29 -10.30 2.02 2.97
C ILE A 29 -9.52 2.77 4.07
N GLU A 30 -10.00 2.73 5.32
CA GLU A 30 -9.34 3.39 6.45
C GLU A 30 -7.93 2.83 6.70
N SER A 31 -7.76 1.52 6.58
CA SER A 31 -6.45 0.86 6.67
C SER A 31 -5.48 1.32 5.56
N ILE A 32 -6.00 1.55 4.34
CA ILE A 32 -5.16 2.02 3.23
C ILE A 32 -4.85 3.52 3.36
N GLU A 33 -5.78 4.31 3.91
CA GLU A 33 -5.56 5.73 4.19
C GLU A 33 -4.50 5.92 5.28
N LEU A 34 -4.54 5.08 6.33
CA LEU A 34 -3.51 5.05 7.36
C LEU A 34 -2.13 4.70 6.76
N ALA A 35 -2.06 3.62 5.98
CA ALA A 35 -0.86 3.21 5.24
C ALA A 35 -0.31 4.33 4.32
N HIS A 36 -1.20 5.11 3.70
CA HIS A 36 -0.82 6.27 2.89
C HIS A 36 -0.21 7.39 3.73
N MET A 37 -0.80 7.69 4.90
CA MET A 37 -0.24 8.68 5.84
C MET A 37 1.12 8.24 6.37
N GLU A 38 1.27 6.98 6.78
CA GLU A 38 2.54 6.41 7.26
C GLU A 38 3.62 6.48 6.17
N CYS A 39 3.28 6.13 4.92
CA CYS A 39 4.19 6.22 3.80
C CYS A 39 4.69 7.66 3.54
N ILE A 40 3.85 8.67 3.76
CA ILE A 40 4.23 10.09 3.65
C ILE A 40 5.08 10.53 4.85
N GLU A 41 4.68 10.14 6.06
CA GLU A 41 5.36 10.52 7.30
C GLU A 41 6.78 9.95 7.37
N GLU A 42 6.96 8.69 6.95
CA GLU A 42 8.26 8.02 6.90
C GLU A 42 9.12 8.44 5.69
N ASP A 43 8.62 9.31 4.81
CA ASP A 43 9.24 9.64 3.51
C ASP A 43 9.57 8.38 2.69
N ALA A 44 8.77 7.32 2.87
CA ALA A 44 9.03 6.01 2.33
C ALA A 44 8.77 5.97 0.82
N VAL A 45 9.53 5.15 0.11
CA VAL A 45 9.27 4.88 -1.30
C VAL A 45 7.99 4.06 -1.41
N VAL A 46 6.96 4.63 -2.04
CA VAL A 46 5.63 4.03 -2.20
C VAL A 46 5.69 2.58 -2.69
N ASP A 47 6.50 2.29 -3.71
CA ASP A 47 6.60 0.93 -4.24
C ASP A 47 7.19 -0.05 -3.22
N GLU A 48 8.19 0.35 -2.43
CA GLU A 48 8.74 -0.49 -1.34
C GLU A 48 7.72 -0.69 -0.22
N PHE A 49 6.97 0.35 0.14
CA PHE A 49 5.92 0.27 1.15
C PHE A 49 4.81 -0.70 0.73
N ILE A 50 4.34 -0.61 -0.52
CA ILE A 50 3.31 -1.52 -1.05
C ILE A 50 3.81 -2.97 -1.10
N GLN A 51 5.07 -3.19 -1.47
CA GLN A 51 5.66 -4.54 -1.44
C GLN A 51 5.73 -5.09 -0.02
N ARG A 52 6.04 -4.27 0.99
CA ARG A 52 5.98 -4.66 2.40
C ARG A 52 4.55 -5.03 2.82
N MET A 53 3.56 -4.21 2.48
CA MET A 53 2.15 -4.53 2.77
C MET A 53 1.70 -5.86 2.16
N ILE A 54 2.10 -6.13 0.91
CA ILE A 54 1.81 -7.40 0.22
C ILE A 54 2.48 -8.57 0.92
N ALA A 55 3.74 -8.39 1.34
CA ALA A 55 4.48 -9.42 2.07
C ALA A 55 3.87 -9.72 3.44
N GLU A 56 3.43 -8.69 4.18
CA GLU A 56 2.71 -8.86 5.45
C GLU A 56 1.36 -9.55 5.24
N HIS A 57 0.60 -9.14 4.22
CA HIS A 57 -0.69 -9.76 3.89
C HIS A 57 -0.54 -11.23 3.46
N LYS A 58 0.55 -11.59 2.76
CA LYS A 58 0.89 -12.99 2.42
C LYS A 58 1.45 -13.78 3.61
N GLY A 59 2.24 -13.15 4.47
CA GLY A 59 2.95 -13.79 5.58
C GLY A 59 2.13 -13.95 6.85
N SER A 60 1.03 -13.21 7.01
CA SER A 60 0.06 -13.41 8.11
C SER A 60 -0.92 -14.57 7.86
N VAL A 61 -0.90 -15.19 6.68
CA VAL A 61 -1.62 -16.43 6.39
C VAL A 61 -0.65 -17.61 6.55
N ASP A 62 -0.26 -17.90 7.80
CA ASP A 62 0.33 -19.19 8.21
C ASP A 62 -0.46 -19.75 9.40
#